data_AF-A0A959S3C2-F1
#
_entry.id   AF-A0A959S3C2-F1
#
_cell.length_a   1.000
_cell.length_b   1.000
_cell.length_c   1.000
_cell.angle_alpha   90.00
_cell.angle_beta   90.00
_cell.angle_gamma   90.00
#
_symmetry.space_group_name_H-M   'P 1'
#
loop_
_entity.id
_entity.type
_entity.pdbx_description
1 polymer ?
#
loop_
_entity_poly.entity_id
_entity_poly.type
_entity_poly.pdbx_seq_one_letter_code
_entity_poly.pdbx_strand_id
1 'polypeptide(L)'
;EKALNGYPVDKLSKEQLLVLKQYGFSDSKISELLCISESELTKIRHGMNIRPVYKRVDSCAAEFDSPTAYFYSTYEQFCEAEPTDNKKIMILGGGPNRIGQGIEFDYCCVHAALSLKEAGFETIMVNCNPETVSTDYDTANRLFFEPLTHEDVMEIVHLEKPMGVIVQYGGQTPLNLATELKQSGVPIIGSQ
;
A
#
# COMPACT_ATOMS: atom_id res chain seq x y z
N GLU A 1 13.25 -15.34 -12.56
CA GLU A 1 13.61 -14.51 -13.75
C GLU A 1 13.94 -15.32 -14.99
N LYS A 2 15.08 -16.03 -15.08
CA LYS A 2 15.46 -16.77 -16.31
C LYS A 2 14.40 -17.76 -16.83
N ALA A 3 13.68 -18.42 -15.93
CA ALA A 3 12.62 -19.36 -16.28
C ALA A 3 11.30 -18.69 -16.72
N LEU A 4 11.11 -17.41 -16.41
CA LEU A 4 9.89 -16.63 -16.72
C LEU A 4 10.02 -15.82 -18.00
N ASN A 5 11.24 -15.53 -18.44
CA ASN A 5 11.49 -14.69 -19.60
C ASN A 5 10.88 -15.30 -20.87
N GLY A 6 9.86 -14.65 -21.43
CA GLY A 6 9.11 -15.14 -22.59
C GLY A 6 8.23 -16.35 -22.30
N TYR A 7 7.92 -16.63 -21.02
CA TYR A 7 7.03 -17.74 -20.66
C TYR A 7 5.59 -17.42 -21.10
N PRO A 8 4.88 -18.37 -21.73
CA PRO A 8 3.51 -18.15 -22.19
C PRO A 8 2.54 -17.93 -21.01
N VAL A 9 1.86 -16.78 -21.02
CA VAL A 9 0.97 -16.34 -19.93
C VAL A 9 -0.22 -17.28 -19.73
N ASP A 10 -0.72 -17.88 -20.80
CA ASP A 10 -1.80 -18.88 -20.78
C ASP A 10 -1.45 -20.15 -20.01
N LYS A 11 -0.16 -20.42 -19.81
CA LYS A 11 0.33 -21.58 -19.04
C LYS A 11 0.71 -21.24 -17.61
N LEU A 12 0.62 -19.97 -17.20
CA LEU A 12 0.96 -19.56 -15.85
C LEU A 12 -0.12 -20.04 -14.88
N SER A 13 0.23 -21.04 -14.07
CA SER A 13 -0.68 -21.54 -13.03
C SER A 13 -0.81 -20.56 -11.86
N LYS A 14 -1.91 -20.69 -11.12
CA LYS A 14 -2.15 -19.92 -9.90
C LYS A 14 -1.03 -20.13 -8.87
N GLU A 15 -0.57 -21.37 -8.71
CA GLU A 15 0.47 -21.75 -7.76
C GLU A 15 1.81 -21.09 -8.13
N GLN A 16 2.18 -21.11 -9.42
CA GLN A 16 3.39 -20.44 -9.88
C GLN A 16 3.34 -18.94 -9.64
N LEU A 17 2.22 -18.29 -10.00
CA LEU A 17 2.07 -16.86 -9.80
C LEU A 17 2.10 -16.49 -8.30
N LEU A 18 1.43 -17.28 -7.45
CA LEU A 18 1.46 -17.07 -6.00
C LEU A 18 2.88 -17.18 -5.43
N VAL A 19 3.66 -18.19 -5.84
CA VAL A 19 5.06 -18.34 -5.40
C VAL A 19 5.92 -17.14 -5.82
N LEU A 20 5.69 -16.57 -7.00
CA LEU A 20 6.41 -15.36 -7.42
C LEU A 20 6.08 -14.17 -6.53
N LYS A 21 4.79 -13.98 -6.20
CA LYS A 21 4.37 -12.92 -5.30
C LYS A 21 4.91 -13.13 -3.87
N GLN A 22 4.96 -14.37 -3.39
CA GLN A 22 5.59 -14.73 -2.11
C GLN A 22 7.10 -14.44 -2.08
N TYR A 23 7.78 -14.53 -3.22
CA TYR A 23 9.18 -14.09 -3.35
C TYR A 23 9.34 -12.57 -3.53
N GLY A 24 8.26 -11.79 -3.49
CA GLY A 24 8.31 -10.33 -3.57
C GLY A 24 8.43 -9.77 -4.99
N PHE A 25 8.15 -10.56 -6.04
CA PHE A 25 8.11 -10.02 -7.40
C PHE A 25 6.91 -9.09 -7.58
N SER A 26 7.16 -7.85 -8.00
CA SER A 26 6.10 -6.90 -8.37
C SER A 26 5.40 -7.30 -9.66
N ASP A 27 4.16 -6.84 -9.83
CA ASP A 27 3.41 -7.03 -11.06
C ASP A 27 4.16 -6.41 -12.25
N SER A 28 4.74 -5.23 -12.05
CA SER A 28 5.64 -4.60 -13.03
C SER A 28 6.78 -5.53 -13.47
N LYS A 29 7.47 -6.19 -12.52
CA LYS A 29 8.60 -7.07 -12.85
C LYS A 29 8.17 -8.35 -13.55
N ILE A 30 7.08 -8.97 -13.12
CA ILE A 30 6.57 -10.20 -13.73
C ILE A 30 6.05 -9.89 -15.14
N SER A 31 5.33 -8.79 -15.32
CA SER A 31 4.79 -8.39 -16.62
C SER A 31 5.89 -8.10 -17.65
N GLU A 32 6.99 -7.45 -17.23
CA GLU A 32 8.21 -7.28 -18.04
C GLU A 32 8.75 -8.63 -18.53
N LEU A 33 8.92 -9.60 -17.64
CA LEU A 33 9.45 -10.93 -17.97
C LEU A 33 8.51 -11.72 -18.89
N LEU A 34 7.19 -11.55 -18.74
CA LEU A 34 6.17 -12.21 -19.54
C LEU A 34 5.85 -11.46 -20.85
N CYS A 35 6.43 -10.27 -21.06
CA CYS A 35 6.16 -9.40 -22.20
C CYS A 35 4.67 -9.02 -22.36
N ILE A 36 3.98 -8.77 -21.23
CA ILE A 36 2.59 -8.26 -21.19
C ILE A 36 2.54 -6.93 -20.43
N SER A 37 1.37 -6.27 -20.43
CA SER A 37 1.20 -5.05 -19.63
C SER A 37 1.01 -5.37 -18.14
N GLU A 38 1.47 -4.50 -17.27
CA GLU A 38 1.27 -4.60 -15.82
C GLU A 38 -0.22 -4.73 -15.47
N SER A 39 -1.06 -3.89 -16.11
CA SER A 39 -2.52 -3.93 -15.92
C SER A 39 -3.17 -5.27 -16.29
N GLU A 40 -2.60 -5.98 -17.28
CA GLU A 40 -3.07 -7.29 -17.70
C GLU A 40 -2.68 -8.35 -16.68
N LEU A 41 -1.45 -8.31 -16.19
CA LEU A 41 -1.01 -9.20 -15.13
C LEU A 41 -1.82 -9.00 -13.84
N THR A 42 -2.07 -7.76 -13.42
CA THR A 42 -2.88 -7.46 -12.25
C THR A 42 -4.30 -8.04 -12.41
N LYS A 43 -4.92 -7.94 -13.60
CA LYS A 43 -6.22 -8.56 -13.89
C LYS A 43 -6.16 -10.09 -13.79
N ILE A 44 -5.13 -10.72 -14.32
CA ILE A 44 -4.93 -12.18 -14.21
C ILE A 44 -4.79 -12.59 -12.75
N ARG A 45 -3.92 -11.89 -12.01
CA ARG A 45 -3.64 -12.11 -10.59
C ARG A 45 -4.93 -12.00 -9.76
N HIS A 46 -5.71 -10.92 -9.96
CA HIS A 46 -7.01 -10.73 -9.30
C HIS A 46 -8.04 -11.76 -9.73
N GLY A 47 -8.08 -12.15 -11.01
CA GLY A 47 -8.96 -13.20 -11.53
C GLY A 47 -8.69 -14.58 -10.93
N MET A 48 -7.44 -14.84 -10.53
CA MET A 48 -7.05 -16.03 -9.77
C MET A 48 -7.27 -15.91 -8.26
N ASN A 49 -7.82 -14.79 -7.79
CA ASN A 49 -7.98 -14.43 -6.37
C ASN A 49 -6.63 -14.45 -5.63
N ILE A 50 -5.57 -13.93 -6.26
CA ILE A 50 -4.27 -13.70 -5.64
C ILE A 50 -4.21 -12.22 -5.25
N ARG A 51 -4.28 -11.94 -3.95
CA ARG A 51 -4.11 -10.61 -3.36
C ARG A 51 -3.20 -10.75 -2.14
N PRO A 52 -2.47 -9.70 -1.77
CA PRO A 52 -1.76 -9.72 -0.50
C PRO A 52 -2.77 -9.82 0.65
N VAL A 53 -2.31 -10.41 1.74
CA VAL A 53 -2.91 -10.28 3.06
C VAL A 53 -2.05 -9.34 3.90
N TYR A 54 -2.63 -8.72 4.90
CA TYR A 54 -1.91 -7.80 5.78
C TYR A 54 -1.80 -8.41 7.17
N LYS A 55 -0.59 -8.37 7.72
CA LYS A 55 -0.23 -8.95 9.03
C LYS A 55 0.09 -7.85 10.02
N ARG A 56 -0.22 -8.08 11.29
CA ARG A 56 0.08 -7.13 12.37
C ARG A 56 1.52 -7.30 12.85
N VAL A 57 2.15 -6.19 13.19
CA VAL A 57 3.38 -6.17 13.98
C VAL A 57 3.00 -6.09 15.45
N ASP A 58 3.24 -7.18 16.19
CA ASP A 58 2.78 -7.36 17.58
C ASP A 58 3.91 -7.51 18.61
N SER A 59 5.17 -7.43 18.18
CA SER A 59 6.41 -7.65 18.97
C SER A 59 6.58 -9.03 19.64
N CYS A 60 5.56 -9.90 19.57
CA CYS A 60 5.50 -11.16 20.32
C CYS A 60 5.14 -12.37 19.44
N ALA A 61 5.12 -12.22 18.11
CA ALA A 61 4.86 -13.29 17.15
C ALA A 61 3.54 -14.04 17.44
N ALA A 62 2.47 -13.25 17.66
CA ALA A 62 1.13 -13.70 18.00
C ALA A 62 1.00 -14.46 19.33
N GLU A 63 1.95 -14.34 20.26
CA GLU A 63 1.78 -14.84 21.64
C GLU A 63 0.64 -14.12 22.36
N PHE A 64 0.47 -12.81 22.08
CA PHE A 64 -0.58 -11.97 22.64
C PHE A 64 -1.29 -11.16 21.55
N ASP A 65 -2.57 -10.90 21.76
CA ASP A 65 -3.34 -10.02 20.87
C ASP A 65 -2.79 -8.58 20.95
N SER A 66 -2.35 -8.05 19.81
CA SER A 66 -1.94 -6.64 19.69
C SER A 66 -3.13 -5.78 19.27
N PRO A 67 -3.52 -4.76 20.07
CA PRO A 67 -4.55 -3.81 19.66
C PRO A 67 -4.05 -2.86 18.56
N THR A 68 -2.73 -2.78 18.36
CA THR A 68 -2.11 -1.83 17.44
C THR A 68 -2.34 -2.23 15.99
N ALA A 69 -2.85 -1.29 15.20
CA ALA A 69 -3.10 -1.45 13.77
C ALA A 69 -1.86 -1.06 12.94
N TYR A 70 -0.76 -1.77 13.18
CA TYR A 70 0.50 -1.60 12.45
C TYR A 70 0.73 -2.79 11.52
N PHE A 71 0.67 -2.56 10.22
CA PHE A 71 0.57 -3.61 9.21
C PHE A 71 1.69 -3.60 8.17
N TYR A 72 1.96 -4.79 7.63
CA TYR A 72 2.71 -4.99 6.40
C TYR A 72 2.03 -6.08 5.55
N SER A 73 2.27 -6.05 4.24
CA SER A 73 1.69 -6.98 3.27
C SER A 73 2.55 -8.23 3.11
N THR A 74 1.88 -9.35 2.82
CA THR A 74 2.52 -10.61 2.48
C THR A 74 1.56 -11.47 1.65
N TYR A 75 2.06 -12.48 0.95
CA TYR A 75 1.27 -13.41 0.15
C TYR A 75 1.06 -14.74 0.90
N GLU A 76 0.62 -14.64 2.14
CA GLU A 76 0.29 -15.78 3.01
C GLU A 76 -1.23 -15.96 3.18
N GLN A 77 -1.63 -16.81 4.13
CA GLN A 77 -3.01 -17.05 4.46
C GLN A 77 -3.49 -16.08 5.55
N PHE A 78 -4.78 -15.74 5.48
CA PHE A 78 -5.52 -14.92 6.44
C PHE A 78 -5.04 -13.46 6.56
N CYS A 79 -5.97 -12.52 6.46
CA CYS A 79 -5.70 -11.10 6.60
C CYS A 79 -6.10 -10.62 7.99
N GLU A 80 -5.18 -10.00 8.71
CA GLU A 80 -5.34 -9.49 10.08
C GLU A 80 -5.66 -7.99 10.11
N ALA A 81 -5.76 -7.33 8.95
CA ALA A 81 -6.13 -5.93 8.87
C ALA A 81 -7.44 -5.63 9.60
N GLU A 82 -8.48 -6.44 9.37
CA GLU A 82 -9.82 -6.21 9.91
C GLU A 82 -10.30 -4.74 9.72
N PRO A 83 -10.54 -4.32 8.46
CA PRO A 83 -11.02 -2.97 8.17
C PRO A 83 -12.33 -2.65 8.89
N THR A 84 -12.45 -1.43 9.40
CA THR A 84 -13.68 -0.92 10.02
C THR A 84 -14.65 -0.34 8.96
N ASP A 85 -15.88 0.00 9.37
CA ASP A 85 -16.85 0.73 8.54
C ASP A 85 -16.80 2.26 8.74
N ASN A 86 -15.81 2.78 9.48
CA ASN A 86 -15.71 4.20 9.75
C ASN A 86 -15.36 5.00 8.49
N LYS A 87 -15.60 6.32 8.54
CA LYS A 87 -15.18 7.23 7.48
C LYS A 87 -13.66 7.38 7.51
N LYS A 88 -13.00 6.73 6.56
CA LYS A 88 -11.54 6.66 6.48
C LYS A 88 -10.95 7.66 5.51
N ILE A 89 -9.87 8.34 5.91
CA ILE A 89 -9.03 9.15 5.03
C ILE A 89 -7.62 8.58 5.02
N MET A 90 -7.13 8.26 3.83
CA MET A 90 -5.79 7.75 3.63
C MET A 90 -4.83 8.89 3.31
N ILE A 91 -3.63 8.84 3.87
CA ILE A 91 -2.54 9.79 3.66
C ILE A 91 -1.35 9.01 3.13
N LEU A 92 -0.86 9.40 1.97
CA LEU A 92 0.36 8.83 1.40
C LEU A 92 1.57 9.66 1.84
N GLY A 93 2.51 9.01 2.52
CA GLY A 93 3.79 9.59 2.91
C GLY A 93 4.72 9.84 1.72
N GLY A 94 5.97 10.22 2.02
CA GLY A 94 6.96 10.54 0.99
C GLY A 94 7.93 9.42 0.62
N GLY A 95 7.99 8.36 1.42
CA GLY A 95 9.02 7.32 1.28
C GLY A 95 10.38 7.80 1.81
N PRO A 96 11.49 7.19 1.36
CA PRO A 96 12.81 7.47 1.90
C PRO A 96 13.26 8.92 1.62
N ASN A 97 13.86 9.57 2.62
CA ASN A 97 14.37 10.93 2.52
C ASN A 97 15.43 11.08 1.42
N ARG A 98 15.36 12.16 0.64
CA ARG A 98 16.33 12.49 -0.43
C ARG A 98 16.53 14.00 -0.49
N ILE A 99 17.58 14.45 -1.19
CA ILE A 99 17.80 15.90 -1.42
C ILE A 99 16.57 16.48 -2.12
N GLY A 100 15.94 17.48 -1.50
CA GLY A 100 14.69 18.10 -1.98
C GLY A 100 13.40 17.39 -1.55
N GLN A 101 13.51 16.31 -0.78
CA GLN A 101 12.41 15.56 -0.17
C GLN A 101 12.78 15.15 1.25
N GLY A 102 12.71 16.09 2.18
CA GLY A 102 13.11 15.88 3.56
C GLY A 102 11.94 15.70 4.53
N ILE A 103 12.27 15.89 5.80
CA ILE A 103 11.38 15.75 6.96
C ILE A 103 10.21 16.73 6.95
N GLU A 104 10.29 17.82 6.17
CA GLU A 104 9.20 18.78 6.01
C GLU A 104 7.92 18.13 5.46
N PHE A 105 8.04 17.10 4.63
CA PHE A 105 6.89 16.35 4.11
C PHE A 105 6.32 15.38 5.16
N ASP A 106 7.19 14.81 6.00
CA ASP A 106 6.76 14.00 7.14
C ASP A 106 5.93 14.83 8.12
N TYR A 107 6.40 16.03 8.46
CA TYR A 107 5.68 17.00 9.28
C TYR A 107 4.28 17.30 8.74
N CYS A 108 4.15 17.54 7.42
CA CYS A 108 2.84 17.76 6.78
C CYS A 108 1.91 16.55 6.92
N CYS A 109 2.44 15.34 6.71
CA CYS A 109 1.66 14.10 6.84
C CYS A 109 1.18 13.86 8.28
N VAL A 110 2.04 14.08 9.26
CA VAL A 110 1.70 13.97 10.70
C VAL A 110 0.59 14.94 11.06
N HIS A 111 0.73 16.23 10.70
CA HIS A 111 -0.29 17.23 11.02
C HIS A 111 -1.64 16.96 10.34
N ALA A 112 -1.63 16.42 9.13
CA ALA A 112 -2.84 15.99 8.45
C ALA A 112 -3.53 14.85 9.21
N ALA A 113 -2.78 13.83 9.63
CA ALA A 113 -3.31 12.70 10.38
C ALA A 113 -3.94 13.15 11.71
N LEU A 114 -3.24 14.01 12.46
CA LEU A 114 -3.76 14.56 13.72
C LEU A 114 -5.03 15.39 13.51
N SER A 115 -5.02 16.30 12.54
CA SER A 115 -6.18 17.17 12.27
C SER A 115 -7.41 16.38 11.82
N LEU A 116 -7.22 15.34 10.99
CA LEU A 116 -8.31 14.48 10.53
C LEU A 116 -8.87 13.60 11.67
N LYS A 117 -8.00 13.12 12.56
CA LYS A 117 -8.38 12.38 13.76
C LYS A 117 -9.22 13.26 14.70
N GLU A 118 -8.81 14.51 14.92
CA GLU A 118 -9.58 15.51 15.67
C GLU A 118 -10.94 15.82 15.03
N ALA A 119 -11.01 15.81 13.69
CA ALA A 119 -12.25 15.96 12.93
C ALA A 119 -13.13 14.68 12.90
N GLY A 120 -12.71 13.59 13.55
CA GLY A 120 -13.48 12.36 13.69
C GLY A 120 -13.37 11.38 12.51
N PHE A 121 -12.37 11.54 11.64
CA PHE A 121 -12.05 10.56 10.61
C PHE A 121 -11.11 9.49 11.15
N GLU A 122 -11.27 8.26 10.65
CA GLU A 122 -10.26 7.22 10.86
C GLU A 122 -9.12 7.41 9.86
N THR A 123 -7.91 7.65 10.37
CA THR A 123 -6.75 7.95 9.52
C THR A 123 -5.97 6.71 9.18
N ILE A 124 -5.62 6.58 7.89
CA ILE A 124 -4.76 5.51 7.37
C ILE A 124 -3.48 6.17 6.86
N MET A 125 -2.34 5.85 7.46
CA MET A 125 -1.03 6.27 6.96
C MET A 125 -0.40 5.14 6.13
N VAL A 126 0.12 5.48 4.95
CA VAL A 126 0.93 4.57 4.13
C VAL A 126 2.29 5.21 3.89
N ASN A 127 3.35 4.61 4.42
CA ASN A 127 4.72 5.10 4.24
C ASN A 127 5.72 3.96 4.50
N CYS A 128 6.93 4.07 3.97
CA CYS A 128 7.98 3.04 4.11
C CYS A 128 9.29 3.59 4.70
N ASN A 129 9.29 4.81 5.22
CA ASN A 129 10.50 5.43 5.78
C ASN A 129 10.61 5.12 7.28
N PRO A 130 11.60 4.33 7.72
CA PRO A 130 11.72 3.96 9.13
C PRO A 130 12.17 5.12 10.05
N GLU A 131 12.62 6.24 9.48
CA GLU A 131 13.17 7.38 10.24
C GLU A 131 12.12 8.45 10.58
N THR A 132 10.84 8.20 10.26
CA THR A 132 9.80 9.22 10.28
C THR A 132 8.79 9.08 11.43
N VAL A 133 8.22 10.20 11.83
CA VAL A 133 7.15 10.22 12.85
C VAL A 133 5.81 9.80 12.25
N SER A 134 5.60 9.98 10.93
CA SER A 134 4.41 9.42 10.26
C SER A 134 4.32 7.91 10.37
N THR A 135 5.45 7.21 10.49
CA THR A 135 5.51 5.75 10.69
C THR A 135 5.48 5.33 12.17
N ASP A 136 5.20 6.26 13.08
CA ASP A 136 4.79 5.90 14.44
C ASP A 136 3.33 5.44 14.42
N TYR A 137 3.05 4.28 15.02
CA TYR A 137 1.70 3.72 15.07
C TYR A 137 0.74 4.57 15.91
N ASP A 138 1.22 5.49 16.75
CA ASP A 138 0.37 6.42 17.50
C ASP A 138 -0.13 7.62 16.66
N THR A 139 0.54 7.91 15.53
CA THR A 139 0.25 9.06 14.66
C THR A 139 -1.09 8.90 13.91
N ALA A 140 -1.39 7.69 13.43
CA ALA A 140 -2.60 7.39 12.68
C ALA A 140 -3.40 6.26 13.34
N ASN A 141 -4.69 6.14 13.03
CA ASN A 141 -5.47 5.01 13.54
C ASN A 141 -4.98 3.67 12.99
N ARG A 142 -4.47 3.68 11.75
CA ARG A 142 -3.96 2.51 11.04
C ARG A 142 -2.70 2.91 10.27
N LEU A 143 -1.63 2.14 10.42
CA LEU A 143 -0.37 2.35 9.73
C LEU A 143 -0.06 1.14 8.84
N PHE A 144 0.15 1.39 7.55
CA PHE A 144 0.66 0.40 6.60
C PHE A 144 2.10 0.75 6.24
N PHE A 145 3.04 -0.08 6.67
CA PHE A 145 4.45 0.06 6.33
C PHE A 145 4.75 -0.53 4.95
N GLU A 146 4.22 0.12 3.93
CA GLU A 146 4.22 -0.41 2.57
C GLU A 146 4.96 0.51 1.60
N PRO A 147 5.54 -0.04 0.52
CA PRO A 147 6.11 0.77 -0.54
C PRO A 147 5.03 1.68 -1.15
N LEU A 148 5.45 2.88 -1.55
CA LEU A 148 4.59 3.83 -2.26
C LEU A 148 4.64 3.57 -3.76
N THR A 149 4.11 2.42 -4.18
CA THR A 149 3.88 2.09 -5.59
C THR A 149 2.39 2.08 -5.90
N HIS A 150 2.03 2.14 -7.19
CA HIS A 150 0.63 2.01 -7.60
C HIS A 150 0.04 0.66 -7.16
N GLU A 151 0.78 -0.43 -7.37
CA GLU A 151 0.36 -1.77 -6.99
C GLU A 151 0.00 -1.86 -5.49
N ASP A 152 0.93 -1.45 -4.62
CA ASP A 152 0.79 -1.60 -3.17
C ASP A 152 -0.33 -0.70 -2.62
N VAL A 153 -0.38 0.56 -3.06
CA VAL A 153 -1.42 1.52 -2.63
C VAL A 153 -2.80 1.04 -3.09
N MET A 154 -2.93 0.50 -4.31
CA MET A 154 -4.21 0.01 -4.80
C MET A 154 -4.73 -1.20 -4.02
N GLU A 155 -3.87 -2.09 -3.54
CA GLU A 155 -4.29 -3.21 -2.68
C GLU A 155 -4.80 -2.72 -1.32
N ILE A 156 -4.16 -1.68 -0.73
CA ILE A 156 -4.65 -1.07 0.52
C ILE A 156 -5.98 -0.34 0.26
N VAL A 157 -6.12 0.41 -0.84
CA VAL A 157 -7.37 1.07 -1.20
C VAL A 157 -8.49 0.05 -1.40
N HIS A 158 -8.20 -1.09 -2.03
CA HIS A 158 -9.18 -2.16 -2.23
C HIS A 158 -9.65 -2.76 -0.90
N LEU A 159 -8.71 -2.99 0.03
CA LEU A 159 -8.97 -3.53 1.36
C LEU A 159 -9.77 -2.54 2.22
N GLU A 160 -9.30 -1.30 2.32
CA GLU A 160 -9.79 -0.32 3.29
C GLU A 160 -10.94 0.55 2.78
N LYS A 161 -11.07 0.70 1.45
CA LYS A 161 -12.09 1.52 0.77
C LYS A 161 -12.20 2.92 1.39
N PRO A 162 -11.09 3.69 1.45
CA PRO A 162 -11.11 5.02 2.05
C PRO A 162 -12.09 5.94 1.30
N MET A 163 -12.72 6.85 2.05
CA MET A 163 -13.57 7.90 1.49
C MET A 163 -12.76 8.90 0.66
N GLY A 164 -11.49 9.12 1.04
CA GLY A 164 -10.60 10.05 0.38
C GLY A 164 -9.13 9.66 0.56
N VAL A 165 -8.30 10.04 -0.41
CA VAL A 165 -6.85 9.86 -0.37
C VAL A 165 -6.14 11.20 -0.57
N ILE A 166 -5.26 11.55 0.37
CA ILE A 166 -4.39 12.73 0.32
C ILE A 166 -3.04 12.33 -0.25
N VAL A 167 -2.62 13.03 -1.31
CA VAL A 167 -1.37 12.76 -2.05
C VAL A 167 -0.44 13.97 -2.08
N GLN A 168 -0.89 15.13 -1.59
CA GLN A 168 -0.19 16.40 -1.74
C GLN A 168 0.86 16.65 -0.65
N TYR A 169 0.78 15.93 0.47
CA TYR A 169 1.61 16.20 1.65
C TYR A 169 2.91 15.40 1.71
N GLY A 170 2.98 14.24 1.05
CA GLY A 170 4.20 13.42 1.02
C GLY A 170 5.21 13.84 -0.07
N GLY A 171 5.04 14.99 -0.72
CA GLY A 171 5.96 15.47 -1.75
C GLY A 171 5.82 14.72 -3.09
N GLN A 172 6.91 14.63 -3.86
CA GLN A 172 6.85 14.15 -5.25
C GLN A 172 6.45 12.67 -5.39
N THR A 173 6.77 11.81 -4.41
CA THR A 173 6.48 10.37 -4.49
C THR A 173 4.98 10.11 -4.68
N PRO A 174 4.10 10.56 -3.76
CA PRO A 174 2.65 10.40 -3.95
C PRO A 174 2.07 11.30 -5.05
N LEU A 175 2.66 12.48 -5.32
CA LEU A 175 2.22 13.34 -6.43
C LEU A 175 2.40 12.65 -7.80
N ASN A 176 3.48 11.89 -7.99
CA ASN A 176 3.70 11.14 -9.22
C ASN A 176 2.66 10.02 -9.40
N LEU A 177 2.17 9.43 -8.31
CA LEU A 177 1.13 8.39 -8.34
C LEU A 177 -0.27 8.96 -8.55
N ALA A 178 -0.50 10.24 -8.24
CA ALA A 178 -1.83 10.84 -8.18
C ALA A 178 -2.65 10.64 -9.47
N THR A 179 -2.02 10.84 -10.64
CA THR A 179 -2.72 10.69 -11.92
C THR A 179 -3.18 9.25 -12.13
N GLU A 180 -2.30 8.28 -11.88
CA GLU A 180 -2.56 6.86 -12.10
C GLU A 180 -3.60 6.32 -11.10
N LEU A 181 -3.49 6.71 -9.83
CA LEU A 181 -4.47 6.37 -8.79
C LEU A 181 -5.86 6.91 -9.13
N LYS A 182 -5.94 8.17 -9.58
CA LYS A 182 -7.21 8.77 -9.99
C LYS A 182 -7.83 8.05 -11.19
N GLN A 183 -7.02 7.67 -12.19
CA GLN A 183 -7.48 6.89 -13.34
C GLN A 183 -7.99 5.50 -12.92
N SER A 184 -7.43 4.92 -11.86
CA SER A 184 -7.90 3.69 -11.22
C SER A 184 -9.14 3.87 -10.32
N GLY A 185 -9.70 5.09 -10.23
CA GLY A 185 -10.92 5.36 -9.47
C GLY A 185 -10.70 5.68 -7.99
N VAL A 186 -9.46 5.91 -7.56
CA VAL A 186 -9.16 6.31 -6.18
C VAL A 186 -9.72 7.72 -5.92
N PRO A 187 -10.46 7.95 -4.81
CA PRO A 187 -11.05 9.24 -4.49
C PRO A 187 -9.99 10.21 -3.96
N ILE A 188 -9.20 10.83 -4.85
CA ILE A 188 -8.22 11.84 -4.44
C ILE A 188 -8.96 13.10 -3.98
N ILE A 189 -8.64 13.57 -2.77
CA ILE A 189 -9.21 14.78 -2.18
C ILE A 189 -8.21 15.94 -2.22
N GLY A 190 -8.73 17.18 -2.27
CA GLY A 190 -7.92 18.39 -2.40
C GLY A 190 -7.65 18.80 -3.85
N SER A 191 -6.64 19.65 -4.05
CA SER A 191 -6.27 20.19 -5.37
C SER A 191 -5.84 19.07 -6.32
N GLN A 192 -6.30 19.19 -7.57
CA GLN A 192 -6.06 18.26 -8.69
C GLN A 192 -5.06 18.83 -9.69
#